data_AF-U5HJ29-F1
#
_entry.id   AF-U5HJ29-F1
#
_cell.length_a   1.000
_cell.length_b   1.000
_cell.length_c   1.000
_cell.angle_alpha   90.00
_cell.angle_beta   90.00
_cell.angle_gamma   90.00
#
_symmetry.space_group_name_H-M   'P 1'
#
loop_
_entity.id
_entity.type
_entity.pdbx_description
1 polymer ?
#
loop_
_entity_poly.entity_id
_entity_poly.type
_entity_poly.pdbx_seq_one_letter_code
_entity_poly.pdbx_strand_id
1 'polypeptide(L)'
;MDSPPAAPLPPRDSSSPEPSFSAQIATLQAQLAALQASQPLATPVHATTASKVVFPKHARLDGPKSFTNWLRQLCLTLPNQLRSYVLDGVIPTTWTAEQLPARDDAAREIIVGSIDSADVSAALDAIPSDQLSAPRIFATLKARFAPDDATRTLKLFARLWDFKKMPASVEAYNTWLREYMSVAQEIRDAKTSLNDYSINSTTSAM
;
A
#
# COMPACT_ATOMS: atom_id res chain seq x y z
N MET A 1 74.70 -21.73 -20.84
CA MET A 1 73.81 -20.63 -20.36
C MET A 1 72.46 -21.02 -20.91
N ASP A 2 71.78 -21.90 -20.19
CA ASP A 2 70.64 -22.67 -20.68
C ASP A 2 69.49 -22.46 -19.69
N SER A 3 68.54 -21.62 -20.07
CA SER A 3 67.24 -21.51 -19.40
C SER A 3 66.18 -22.17 -20.29
N PRO A 4 65.39 -23.13 -19.79
CA PRO A 4 64.41 -23.88 -20.57
C PRO A 4 63.15 -23.04 -20.89
N PRO A 5 62.37 -23.44 -21.92
CA PRO A 5 61.22 -22.66 -22.40
C PRO A 5 60.07 -22.68 -21.39
N ALA A 6 59.38 -21.55 -21.27
CA ALA A 6 58.24 -21.35 -20.39
C ALA A 6 57.14 -22.40 -20.64
N ALA A 7 56.68 -23.05 -19.57
CA ALA A 7 55.58 -23.99 -19.60
C ALA A 7 54.27 -23.30 -20.05
N PRO A 8 53.38 -23.99 -20.80
CA PRO A 8 52.07 -23.46 -21.14
C PRO A 8 51.23 -23.27 -19.87
N LEU A 9 50.66 -22.07 -19.71
CA LEU A 9 49.68 -21.80 -18.65
C LEU A 9 48.49 -22.76 -18.79
N PRO A 10 47.96 -23.32 -17.68
CA PRO A 10 46.77 -24.14 -17.73
C PRO A 10 45.58 -23.31 -18.26
N PRO A 11 44.62 -23.94 -18.95
CA PRO A 11 43.42 -23.24 -19.37
C PRO A 11 42.75 -22.64 -18.12
N ARG A 12 42.47 -21.34 -18.17
CA ARG A 12 41.57 -20.71 -17.21
C ARG A 12 40.21 -21.38 -17.40
N ASP A 13 39.89 -22.32 -16.54
CA ASP A 13 38.52 -22.75 -16.31
C ASP A 13 37.74 -21.58 -15.71
N SER A 14 37.40 -20.60 -16.55
CA SER A 14 36.31 -19.68 -16.29
C SER A 14 35.00 -20.41 -16.54
N SER A 15 34.70 -21.36 -15.67
CA SER A 15 33.36 -21.89 -15.51
C SER A 15 33.07 -21.97 -14.02
N SER A 16 32.97 -20.80 -13.39
CA SER A 16 32.13 -20.71 -12.19
C SER A 16 30.72 -21.06 -12.66
N PRO A 17 30.11 -22.16 -12.20
CA PRO A 17 28.73 -22.43 -12.55
C PRO A 17 27.93 -21.27 -11.99
N GLU A 18 27.36 -20.45 -12.87
CA GLU A 18 26.25 -19.57 -12.52
C GLU A 18 25.27 -20.46 -11.75
N PRO A 19 24.99 -20.16 -10.47
CA PRO A 19 24.14 -21.04 -9.68
C PRO A 19 22.82 -21.14 -10.43
N SER A 20 22.47 -22.36 -10.84
CA SER A 20 21.20 -22.65 -11.50
C SER A 20 20.08 -21.98 -10.72
N PHE A 21 19.04 -21.53 -11.42
CA PHE A 21 17.86 -20.90 -10.81
C PHE A 21 17.34 -21.69 -9.58
N SER A 22 17.40 -23.02 -9.63
CA SER A 22 17.04 -23.88 -8.50
C SER A 22 17.98 -23.74 -7.29
N ALA A 23 19.28 -23.57 -7.51
CA ALA A 23 20.26 -23.32 -6.45
C ALA A 23 20.07 -21.92 -5.83
N GLN A 24 19.67 -20.92 -6.63
CA GLN A 24 19.34 -19.58 -6.14
C GLN A 24 18.08 -19.61 -5.26
N ILE A 25 17.05 -20.34 -5.67
CA ILE A 25 15.84 -20.55 -4.85
C ILE A 25 16.19 -21.25 -3.53
N ALA A 26 16.99 -22.31 -3.57
CA ALA A 26 17.40 -23.02 -2.36
C ALA A 26 18.19 -22.11 -1.40
N THR A 27 19.03 -21.23 -1.95
CA THR A 27 19.81 -20.26 -1.17
C THR A 27 18.92 -19.22 -0.52
N LEU A 28 17.92 -18.69 -1.26
CA LEU A 28 16.93 -17.76 -0.72
C LEU A 28 16.07 -18.38 0.38
N GLN A 29 15.63 -19.64 0.21
CA GLN A 29 14.89 -20.37 1.24
C GLN A 29 15.75 -20.60 2.50
N ALA A 30 17.03 -20.94 2.32
CA ALA A 30 17.95 -21.10 3.45
C ALA A 30 18.19 -19.78 4.20
N GLN A 31 18.28 -18.65 3.48
CA GLN A 31 18.41 -17.33 4.10
C GLN A 31 17.14 -16.92 4.86
N LEU A 32 15.94 -17.19 4.31
CA LEU A 32 14.67 -16.98 5.00
C LEU A 32 14.57 -17.81 6.28
N ALA A 33 14.95 -19.08 6.23
CA ALA A 33 14.97 -19.96 7.40
C ALA A 33 15.96 -19.48 8.47
N ALA A 34 17.15 -19.01 8.08
CA ALA A 34 18.14 -18.44 8.99
C ALA A 34 17.68 -17.12 9.63
N LEU A 35 16.95 -16.28 8.88
CA LEU A 35 16.32 -15.05 9.38
C LEU A 35 15.20 -15.35 10.38
N GLN A 36 14.39 -16.38 10.13
CA GLN A 36 13.34 -16.83 11.04
C GLN A 36 13.94 -17.46 12.31
N ALA A 37 15.03 -18.23 12.19
CA ALA A 37 15.75 -18.81 13.33
C ALA A 37 16.53 -17.78 14.16
N SER A 38 16.86 -16.62 13.58
CA SER A 38 17.49 -15.50 14.28
C SER A 38 16.48 -14.59 14.99
N GLN A 39 15.17 -14.87 14.90
CA GLN A 39 14.19 -14.18 15.73
C GLN A 39 14.34 -14.65 17.19
N PRO A 40 14.55 -13.73 18.14
CA PRO A 40 14.68 -14.10 19.54
C PRO A 40 13.41 -14.83 19.99
N LEU A 41 13.60 -16.00 20.63
CA LEU A 41 12.55 -16.78 21.26
C LEU A 41 11.69 -15.85 22.12
N ALA A 42 10.40 -15.76 21.78
CA ALA A 42 9.45 -14.87 22.43
C ALA A 42 9.44 -15.09 23.95
N THR A 43 10.11 -14.22 24.68
CA THR A 43 9.81 -13.96 26.07
C THR A 43 8.39 -13.38 26.17
N PRO A 44 7.64 -13.69 27.23
CA PRO A 44 6.27 -13.20 27.38
C PRO A 44 6.30 -11.69 27.31
N VAL A 45 5.55 -11.14 26.36
CA VAL A 45 5.47 -9.71 26.11
C VAL A 45 4.85 -9.07 27.34
N HIS A 46 5.70 -8.52 28.20
CA HIS A 46 5.29 -7.47 29.13
C HIS A 46 4.69 -6.34 28.30
N ALA A 47 3.46 -5.97 28.66
CA ALA A 47 2.73 -4.80 28.17
C ALA A 47 3.70 -3.63 27.94
N THR A 48 4.09 -3.45 26.69
CA THR A 48 5.00 -2.38 26.32
C THR A 48 4.13 -1.15 26.18
N THR A 49 4.30 -0.24 27.12
CA THR A 49 3.71 1.10 27.16
C THR A 49 3.66 1.64 25.73
N ALA A 50 2.44 1.84 25.22
CA ALA A 50 2.22 2.38 23.89
C ALA A 50 2.94 3.73 23.78
N SER A 51 4.10 3.75 23.11
CA SER A 51 4.59 5.00 22.53
C SER A 51 3.51 5.46 21.58
N LYS A 52 2.70 6.42 22.05
CA LYS A 52 1.58 7.02 21.34
C LYS A 52 2.04 7.31 19.91
N VAL A 53 1.61 6.49 18.95
CA VAL A 53 1.91 6.69 17.54
C VAL A 53 1.25 8.01 17.17
N VAL A 54 2.03 9.08 17.08
CA VAL A 54 1.51 10.41 16.80
C VAL A 54 1.24 10.47 15.31
N PHE A 55 -0.03 10.33 14.95
CA PHE A 55 -0.49 10.58 13.59
C PHE A 55 -0.29 12.07 13.24
N PRO A 56 0.42 12.41 12.15
CA PRO A 56 0.65 13.80 11.78
C PRO A 56 -0.68 14.53 11.53
N LYS A 57 -0.83 15.75 12.07
CA LYS A 57 -2.10 16.51 11.95
C LYS A 57 -2.55 16.70 10.50
N HIS A 58 -1.62 17.01 9.60
CA HIS A 58 -1.90 17.22 8.16
C HIS A 58 -2.24 15.93 7.39
N ALA A 59 -2.12 14.77 8.04
CA ALA A 59 -2.39 13.45 7.48
C ALA A 59 -3.63 12.79 8.08
N ARG A 60 -4.36 13.49 8.95
CA ARG A 60 -5.57 12.96 9.55
C ARG A 60 -6.73 12.94 8.57
N LEU A 61 -7.67 12.02 8.79
CA LEU A 61 -8.88 11.95 8.00
C LEU A 61 -9.82 13.09 8.41
N ASP A 62 -9.99 14.02 7.48
CA ASP A 62 -10.83 15.22 7.62
C ASP A 62 -11.99 15.23 6.60
N GLY A 63 -11.94 14.35 5.60
CA GLY A 63 -12.97 14.22 4.59
C GLY A 63 -12.44 13.56 3.31
N PRO A 64 -13.21 13.57 2.21
CA PRO A 64 -12.83 12.85 0.99
C PRO A 64 -11.53 13.31 0.34
N LYS A 65 -11.20 14.61 0.46
CA LYS A 65 -9.98 15.20 -0.12
C LYS A 65 -8.71 14.77 0.63
N SER A 66 -8.79 14.48 1.92
CA SER A 66 -7.66 14.02 2.72
C SER A 66 -7.52 12.50 2.73
N PHE A 67 -8.51 11.74 2.24
CA PHE A 67 -8.52 10.28 2.26
C PHE A 67 -7.26 9.65 1.66
N THR A 68 -6.80 10.08 0.49
CA THR A 68 -5.62 9.49 -0.16
C THR A 68 -4.34 9.73 0.66
N ASN A 69 -4.18 10.93 1.21
CA ASN A 69 -3.03 11.26 2.06
C ASN A 69 -3.09 10.51 3.41
N TRP A 70 -4.29 10.45 4.00
CA TRP A 70 -4.56 9.71 5.21
C TRP A 70 -4.28 8.22 5.04
N LEU A 71 -4.77 7.59 3.97
CA LEU A 71 -4.55 6.18 3.68
C LEU A 71 -3.06 5.88 3.52
N ARG A 72 -2.31 6.72 2.80
CA ARG A 72 -0.85 6.57 2.67
C ARG A 72 -0.19 6.59 4.04
N GLN A 73 -0.57 7.52 4.90
CA GLN A 73 0.01 7.67 6.23
C GLN A 73 -0.44 6.58 7.20
N LEU A 74 -1.66 6.06 7.04
CA LEU A 74 -2.16 4.89 7.74
C LEU A 74 -1.34 3.65 7.38
N CYS A 75 -1.05 3.44 6.10
CA CYS A 75 -0.15 2.37 5.69
C CYS A 75 1.24 2.53 6.32
N LEU A 76 1.81 3.74 6.36
CA LEU A 76 3.14 3.96 6.95
C LEU A 76 3.18 3.75 8.47
N THR A 77 2.10 4.10 9.18
CA THR A 77 2.01 4.01 10.64
C THR A 77 1.56 2.63 11.13
N LEU A 78 0.78 1.89 10.35
CA LEU A 78 0.36 0.54 10.71
C LEU A 78 1.56 -0.41 10.74
N PRO A 79 1.72 -1.20 11.82
CA PRO A 79 2.65 -2.32 11.84
C PRO A 79 2.39 -3.27 10.66
N ASN A 80 3.46 -3.77 10.03
CA ASN A 80 3.35 -4.66 8.85
C ASN A 80 2.39 -5.83 9.08
N GLN A 81 2.39 -6.39 10.30
CA GLN A 81 1.54 -7.50 10.70
C GLN A 81 0.04 -7.15 10.68
N LEU A 82 -0.33 -5.91 11.02
CA LEU A 82 -1.72 -5.45 11.07
C LEU A 82 -2.24 -4.97 9.71
N ARG A 83 -1.37 -4.65 8.74
CA ARG A 83 -1.78 -4.03 7.48
C ARG A 83 -2.78 -4.86 6.69
N SER A 84 -2.46 -6.12 6.40
CA SER A 84 -3.35 -6.96 5.60
C SER A 84 -4.67 -7.24 6.33
N TYR A 85 -4.62 -7.41 7.65
CA TYR A 85 -5.83 -7.53 8.46
C TYR A 85 -6.72 -6.28 8.34
N VAL A 86 -6.17 -5.08 8.54
CA VAL A 86 -6.95 -3.83 8.51
C VAL A 86 -7.46 -3.49 7.11
N LEU A 87 -6.63 -3.65 6.08
CA LEU A 87 -6.96 -3.23 4.72
C LEU A 87 -7.83 -4.23 3.98
N ASP A 88 -7.58 -5.53 4.18
CA ASP A 88 -8.19 -6.62 3.41
C ASP A 88 -9.18 -7.45 4.25
N GLY A 89 -9.20 -7.28 5.58
CA GLY A 89 -10.03 -8.08 6.48
C GLY A 89 -9.55 -9.53 6.65
N VAL A 90 -8.35 -9.85 6.15
CA VAL A 90 -7.81 -11.21 6.19
C VAL A 90 -7.03 -11.42 7.48
N ILE A 91 -7.45 -12.41 8.28
CA ILE A 91 -6.74 -12.78 9.50
C ILE A 91 -5.48 -13.57 9.11
N PRO A 92 -4.27 -13.10 9.45
CA PRO A 92 -3.05 -13.82 9.14
C PRO A 92 -3.02 -15.19 9.84
N THR A 93 -2.52 -16.22 9.16
CA THR A 93 -2.41 -17.59 9.69
C THR A 93 -1.46 -17.72 10.89
N THR A 94 -0.61 -16.71 11.11
CA THR A 94 0.30 -16.61 12.25
C THR A 94 -0.40 -16.14 13.54
N TRP A 95 -1.68 -15.76 13.47
CA TRP A 95 -2.42 -15.21 14.61
C TRP A 95 -3.29 -16.29 15.27
N THR A 96 -3.21 -16.38 16.60
CA THR A 96 -4.14 -17.20 17.37
C THR A 96 -5.44 -16.44 17.64
N ALA A 97 -6.54 -17.18 17.87
CA ALA A 97 -7.84 -16.60 18.20
C ALA A 97 -7.78 -15.72 19.47
N GLU A 98 -6.86 -16.01 20.38
CA GLU A 98 -6.64 -15.28 21.64
C GLU A 98 -5.92 -13.94 21.42
N GLN A 99 -5.10 -13.82 20.38
CA GLN A 99 -4.38 -12.59 20.04
C GLN A 99 -5.21 -11.62 19.20
N LEU A 100 -6.22 -12.15 18.49
CA LEU A 100 -7.04 -11.39 17.56
C LEU A 100 -7.72 -10.17 18.23
N PRO A 101 -8.38 -10.29 19.41
CA PRO A 101 -9.04 -9.15 20.04
C PRO A 101 -8.06 -8.01 20.38
N ALA A 102 -6.91 -8.34 20.98
CA ALA A 102 -5.91 -7.35 21.34
C ALA A 102 -5.29 -6.65 20.12
N ARG A 103 -5.11 -7.38 19.02
CA ARG A 103 -4.60 -6.82 17.76
C ARG A 103 -5.65 -5.98 17.03
N ASP A 104 -6.91 -6.39 17.08
CA ASP A 104 -8.02 -5.61 16.57
C ASP A 104 -8.18 -4.30 17.33
N ASP A 105 -8.14 -4.34 18.67
CA ASP A 105 -8.18 -3.15 19.53
C ASP A 105 -7.04 -2.18 19.22
N ALA A 106 -5.82 -2.67 19.10
CA ALA A 106 -4.66 -1.85 18.73
C ALA A 106 -4.84 -1.19 17.35
N ALA A 107 -5.36 -1.93 16.37
CA ALA A 107 -5.64 -1.38 15.04
C ALA A 107 -6.76 -0.34 15.07
N ARG A 108 -7.84 -0.58 15.83
CA ARG A 108 -8.93 0.37 16.02
C ARG A 108 -8.44 1.67 16.64
N GLU A 109 -7.61 1.60 17.69
CA GLU A 109 -7.04 2.78 18.33
C GLU A 109 -6.21 3.63 17.35
N ILE A 110 -5.42 2.99 16.47
CA ILE A 110 -4.65 3.69 15.44
C ILE A 110 -5.58 4.40 14.45
N ILE A 111 -6.61 3.70 13.96
CA ILE A 111 -7.55 4.26 12.99
C ILE A 111 -8.34 5.41 13.61
N VAL A 112 -8.93 5.21 14.80
CA VAL A 112 -9.72 6.24 15.50
C VAL A 112 -8.84 7.44 15.88
N GLY A 113 -7.61 7.21 16.35
CA GLY A 113 -6.65 8.26 16.68
C GLY A 113 -6.14 9.06 15.47
N SER A 114 -6.41 8.61 14.25
CA SER A 114 -6.04 9.26 12.99
C SER A 114 -7.14 10.16 12.40
N ILE A 115 -8.28 10.28 13.08
CA ILE A 115 -9.44 11.08 12.64
C ILE A 115 -9.41 12.46 13.31
N ASP A 116 -9.73 13.52 12.55
CA ASP A 116 -9.82 14.89 13.07
C ASP A 116 -11.19 15.54 12.84
N SER A 117 -12.07 14.92 12.05
CA SER A 117 -13.35 15.49 11.62
C SER A 117 -14.54 14.88 12.35
N ALA A 118 -15.46 15.74 12.79
CA ALA A 118 -16.72 15.34 13.43
C ALA A 118 -17.62 14.53 12.48
N ASP A 119 -17.61 14.85 11.17
CA ASP A 119 -18.37 14.11 10.17
C ASP A 119 -17.85 12.68 9.98
N VAL A 120 -16.51 12.53 10.07
CA VAL A 120 -15.84 11.23 10.01
C VAL A 120 -16.13 10.43 11.27
N SER A 121 -16.11 11.06 12.44
CA SER A 121 -16.51 10.43 13.71
C SER A 121 -17.98 9.99 13.69
N ALA A 122 -18.89 10.82 13.20
CA ALA A 122 -20.30 10.47 13.07
C ALA A 122 -20.55 9.27 12.14
N ALA A 123 -19.73 9.12 11.09
CA ALA A 123 -19.77 7.95 10.22
C ALA A 123 -19.34 6.66 10.95
N LEU A 124 -18.49 6.76 11.98
CA LEU A 124 -18.13 5.64 12.84
C LEU A 124 -19.22 5.31 13.87
N ASP A 125 -19.86 6.33 14.44
CA ASP A 125 -20.96 6.15 15.40
C ASP A 125 -22.17 5.43 14.78
N ALA A 126 -22.31 5.48 13.45
CA ALA A 126 -23.31 4.73 12.69
C ALA A 126 -23.02 3.22 12.54
N ILE A 127 -21.82 2.75 12.90
CA ILE A 127 -21.46 1.33 12.84
C ILE A 127 -22.02 0.62 14.08
N PRO A 128 -22.79 -0.46 13.94
CA PRO A 128 -23.26 -1.26 15.08
C PRO A 128 -22.09 -1.74 15.94
N SER A 129 -22.26 -1.70 17.26
CA SER A 129 -21.18 -2.00 18.22
C SER A 129 -20.63 -3.43 18.08
N ASP A 130 -21.47 -4.38 17.70
CA ASP A 130 -21.13 -5.78 17.40
C ASP A 130 -20.28 -5.93 16.13
N GLN A 131 -20.16 -4.88 15.31
CA GLN A 131 -19.40 -4.88 14.05
C GLN A 131 -18.18 -3.95 14.09
N LEU A 132 -17.78 -3.45 15.26
CA LEU A 132 -16.70 -2.46 15.44
C LEU A 132 -15.26 -2.97 15.23
N SER A 133 -15.05 -3.99 14.39
CA SER A 133 -13.70 -4.46 14.06
C SER A 133 -12.91 -3.44 13.24
N ALA A 134 -11.58 -3.42 13.39
CA ALA A 134 -10.71 -2.52 12.62
C ALA A 134 -10.93 -2.60 11.09
N PRO A 135 -11.08 -3.79 10.47
CA PRO A 135 -11.33 -3.89 9.04
C PRO A 135 -12.69 -3.32 8.63
N ARG A 136 -13.70 -3.45 9.50
CA ARG A 136 -15.05 -2.92 9.23
C ARG A 136 -15.12 -1.40 9.35
N ILE A 137 -14.40 -0.83 10.32
CA ILE A 137 -14.18 0.61 10.44
C ILE A 137 -13.50 1.12 9.17
N PHE A 138 -12.38 0.50 8.77
CA PHE A 138 -11.66 0.87 7.56
C PHE A 138 -12.55 0.79 6.31
N ALA A 139 -13.29 -0.30 6.13
CA ALA A 139 -14.19 -0.48 5.00
C ALA A 139 -15.29 0.59 4.94
N THR A 140 -15.84 0.98 6.09
CA THR A 140 -16.85 2.05 6.18
C THR A 140 -16.26 3.40 5.80
N LEU A 141 -15.08 3.73 6.33
CA LEU A 141 -14.37 4.96 5.99
C LEU A 141 -14.01 5.00 4.50
N LYS A 142 -13.54 3.89 3.94
CA LYS A 142 -13.26 3.75 2.51
C LYS A 142 -14.54 3.94 1.68
N ALA A 143 -15.65 3.32 2.05
CA ALA A 143 -16.91 3.47 1.30
C ALA A 143 -17.46 4.91 1.32
N ARG A 144 -17.21 5.66 2.38
CA ARG A 144 -17.73 7.03 2.55
C ARG A 144 -16.81 8.12 2.03
N PHE A 145 -15.51 7.95 2.20
CA PHE A 145 -14.51 9.00 1.98
C PHE A 145 -13.52 8.67 0.88
N ALA A 146 -13.43 7.41 0.42
CA ALA A 146 -12.65 7.17 -0.78
C ALA A 146 -13.24 8.02 -1.90
N PRO A 147 -12.37 8.69 -2.68
CA PRO A 147 -12.81 9.23 -3.96
C PRO A 147 -13.52 8.09 -4.68
N ASP A 148 -14.76 8.31 -5.08
CA ASP A 148 -15.49 7.33 -5.86
C ASP A 148 -14.80 7.24 -7.22
N ASP A 149 -13.73 6.47 -7.30
CA ASP A 149 -12.80 6.49 -8.42
C ASP A 149 -13.48 5.91 -9.66
N ALA A 150 -14.44 5.00 -9.48
CA ALA A 150 -15.27 4.47 -10.55
C ALA A 150 -16.26 5.52 -11.08
N THR A 151 -17.05 6.16 -10.22
CA THR A 151 -17.99 7.21 -10.67
C THR A 151 -17.27 8.46 -11.16
N ARG A 152 -16.14 8.83 -10.55
CA ARG A 152 -15.28 9.94 -10.99
C ARG A 152 -14.68 9.64 -12.35
N THR A 153 -14.16 8.43 -12.55
CA THR A 153 -13.65 7.98 -13.86
C THR A 153 -14.77 7.96 -14.90
N LEU A 154 -15.96 7.44 -14.57
CA LEU A 154 -17.13 7.47 -15.46
C LEU A 154 -17.59 8.89 -15.79
N LYS A 155 -17.58 9.82 -14.83
CA LYS A 155 -17.86 11.25 -15.06
C LYS A 155 -16.80 11.92 -15.93
N LEU A 156 -15.53 11.56 -15.77
CA LEU A 156 -14.46 12.05 -16.64
C LEU A 156 -14.62 11.53 -18.07
N PHE A 157 -15.01 10.26 -18.23
CA PHE A 157 -15.35 9.70 -19.54
C PHE A 157 -16.59 10.35 -20.16
N ALA A 158 -17.65 10.62 -19.38
CA ALA A 158 -18.82 11.36 -19.85
C ALA A 158 -18.45 12.79 -20.28
N ARG A 159 -17.63 13.49 -19.50
CA ARG A 159 -17.14 14.84 -19.82
C ARG A 159 -16.22 14.89 -21.04
N LEU A 160 -15.48 13.81 -21.29
CA LEU A 160 -14.69 13.63 -22.52
C LEU A 160 -15.60 13.36 -23.74
N TRP A 161 -16.67 12.59 -23.56
CA TRP A 161 -17.64 12.29 -24.61
C TRP A 161 -18.50 13.50 -24.99
N ASP A 162 -18.90 14.29 -23.99
CA ASP A 162 -19.65 15.54 -24.15
C ASP A 162 -18.74 16.76 -24.44
N PHE A 163 -17.45 16.52 -24.74
CA PHE A 163 -16.49 17.60 -24.91
C PHE A 163 -16.83 18.45 -26.13
N LYS A 164 -16.68 19.78 -25.99
CA LYS A 164 -17.07 20.76 -27.01
C LYS A 164 -16.43 20.44 -28.36
N LYS A 165 -17.17 20.58 -29.46
CA LYS A 165 -16.60 20.44 -30.81
C LYS A 165 -15.43 21.41 -31.01
N MET A 166 -14.39 20.92 -31.69
CA MET A 166 -13.20 21.69 -32.01
C MET A 166 -13.57 23.02 -32.71
N PRO A 167 -13.13 24.17 -32.18
CA PRO A 167 -13.44 25.47 -32.77
C PRO A 167 -12.54 25.77 -33.98
N ALA A 168 -13.04 26.60 -34.90
CA ALA A 168 -12.35 26.95 -36.15
C ALA A 168 -11.33 28.09 -36.00
N SER A 169 -11.40 28.89 -34.92
CA SER A 169 -10.44 29.97 -34.68
C SER A 169 -9.24 29.51 -33.84
N VAL A 170 -8.06 30.00 -34.19
CA VAL A 170 -6.79 29.66 -33.51
C VAL A 170 -6.83 30.03 -32.02
N GLU A 171 -7.44 31.17 -31.70
CA GLU A 171 -7.55 31.66 -30.31
C GLU A 171 -8.48 30.77 -29.46
N ALA A 172 -9.62 30.33 -30.02
CA ALA A 172 -10.50 29.39 -29.34
C ALA A 172 -9.90 27.98 -29.29
N TYR A 173 -9.08 27.59 -30.27
CA TYR A 173 -8.40 26.31 -30.32
C TYR A 173 -7.40 26.15 -29.17
N ASN A 174 -6.60 27.18 -28.86
CA ASN A 174 -5.63 27.11 -27.77
C ASN A 174 -6.30 26.90 -26.40
N THR A 175 -7.44 27.54 -26.17
CA THR A 175 -8.25 27.36 -24.95
C THR A 175 -8.87 25.96 -24.93
N TRP A 176 -9.47 25.52 -26.04
CA TRP A 176 -10.04 24.19 -26.19
C TRP A 176 -9.00 23.07 -25.95
N LEU A 177 -7.79 23.23 -26.50
CA LEU A 177 -6.69 22.28 -26.35
C LEU A 177 -6.21 22.19 -24.90
N ARG A 178 -6.14 23.31 -24.19
CA ARG A 178 -5.73 23.35 -22.78
C ARG A 178 -6.74 22.62 -21.89
N GLU A 179 -8.03 22.85 -22.12
CA GLU A 179 -9.11 22.17 -21.40
C GLU A 179 -9.14 20.67 -21.71
N TYR A 180 -8.92 20.29 -22.97
CA TYR A 180 -8.84 18.89 -23.40
C TYR A 180 -7.68 18.17 -22.72
N MET A 181 -6.48 18.77 -22.73
CA MET A 181 -5.30 18.22 -22.08
C MET A 181 -5.47 18.12 -20.56
N SER A 182 -6.19 19.04 -19.93
CA SER A 182 -6.53 18.96 -18.50
C SER A 182 -7.38 17.72 -18.21
N VAL A 183 -8.44 17.46 -18.99
CA VAL A 183 -9.30 16.28 -18.80
C VAL A 183 -8.52 14.98 -19.06
N ALA A 184 -7.70 14.94 -20.10
CA ALA A 184 -6.86 13.79 -20.42
C ALA A 184 -5.84 13.50 -19.30
N GLN A 185 -5.28 14.54 -18.68
CA GLN A 185 -4.38 14.40 -17.54
C GLN A 185 -5.12 13.91 -16.30
N GLU A 186 -6.31 14.44 -16.00
CA GLU A 186 -7.15 13.97 -14.88
C GLU A 186 -7.51 12.48 -15.01
N ILE A 187 -7.78 12.00 -16.23
CA ILE A 187 -8.01 10.56 -16.50
C ILE A 187 -6.75 9.74 -16.25
N ARG A 188 -5.58 10.25 -16.66
CA ARG A 188 -4.28 9.58 -16.43
C ARG A 188 -3.94 9.49 -14.94
N ASP A 189 -4.23 10.54 -14.19
CA ASP A 189 -3.96 10.58 -12.75
C ASP A 189 -4.90 9.65 -11.99
N ALA A 190 -6.18 9.61 -12.37
CA ALA A 190 -7.15 8.63 -11.84
C ALA A 190 -6.73 7.18 -12.13
N LYS A 191 -6.23 6.91 -13.35
CA LYS A 191 -5.70 5.58 -13.71
C LYS A 191 -4.45 5.22 -12.91
N THR A 192 -3.55 6.18 -12.66
CA THR A 192 -2.34 5.96 -11.86
C THR A 192 -2.69 5.66 -10.39
N SER A 193 -3.67 6.38 -9.83
CA SER A 193 -4.23 6.12 -8.50
C SER A 193 -4.75 4.69 -8.35
N LEU A 194 -5.50 4.19 -9.35
CA LEU A 194 -5.98 2.80 -9.38
C LEU A 194 -4.84 1.79 -9.47
N ASN A 195 -3.83 2.09 -10.29
CA ASN A 195 -2.69 1.20 -10.45
C ASN A 195 -1.88 1.12 -9.16
N ASP A 196 -1.55 2.25 -8.51
CA ASP A 196 -0.84 2.32 -7.23
C ASP A 196 -1.57 1.54 -6.12
N TYR A 197 -2.90 1.57 -6.10
CA TYR A 197 -3.71 0.73 -5.21
C TYR A 197 -3.50 -0.78 -5.48
N SER A 198 -3.43 -1.17 -6.75
CA SER A 198 -3.25 -2.56 -7.18
C SER A 198 -1.82 -3.08 -6.98
N ILE A 199 -0.78 -2.26 -7.14
CA ILE A 199 0.61 -2.71 -6.92
C ILE A 199 0.93 -2.83 -5.42
N ASN A 200 0.33 -1.97 -4.59
CA ASN A 200 0.47 -2.04 -3.13
C ASN A 200 -0.29 -3.24 -2.53
N SER A 201 -1.40 -3.68 -3.13
CA SER A 201 -2.08 -4.93 -2.71
C SER A 201 -1.37 -6.18 -3.22
N THR A 202 -0.74 -6.14 -4.40
CA THR A 202 -0.05 -7.32 -4.98
C THR A 202 1.34 -7.54 -4.37
N THR A 203 2.04 -6.48 -3.94
CA THR A 203 3.33 -6.61 -3.22
C THR A 203 3.15 -7.17 -1.81
N SER A 204 1.92 -7.20 -1.27
CA SER A 204 1.60 -7.81 0.02
C SER A 204 1.30 -9.32 -0.07
N ALA A 205 1.36 -9.91 -1.28
CA ALA A 205 1.11 -11.32 -1.55
C ALA A 205 2.37 -12.12 -1.96
N MET A 206 3.57 -11.54 -1.79
CA MET A 206 4.86 -12.22 -2.01
C MET A 206 5.71 -12.26 -0.75
#